data_AF-A0A096AEW5-F1
#
_entry.id   AF-A0A096AEW5-F1
#
_cell.length_a   1.000
_cell.length_b   1.000
_cell.length_c   1.000
_cell.angle_alpha   90.00
_cell.angle_beta   90.00
_cell.angle_gamma   90.00
#
_symmetry.space_group_name_H-M   'P 1'
#
loop_
_entity.id
_entity.type
_entity.pdbx_description
1 polymer ?
#
loop_
_entity_poly.entity_id
_entity_poly.type
_entity_poly.pdbx_seq_one_letter_code
_entity_poly.pdbx_strand_id
1 'polypeptide(L)'
;MNKKLLLLLCIVGLFTACSNHTDINTESKPVSEKHYTLQELEPMTYKFKVVFHFLQNNKSELSAVHTIHLQTIIDAINNFYVGNTNETNTKVVFELADNAPQGKTLSEKGITRYNITEDSISYNALINEKPGDKFYDMGWDRANYINIYVYTTKEKNIGGVSTLPKMPKSVAKDGDIVASGNEYTSYNVSVTLQKALLGLWLKAEKKYPNISPAKVIPSDSNPVNVLAHELGHYLGLYHVFHTKEADNDYCEDTKEYDRNEYMKRVDAAQPTIDAAIKAGDAKAYYVAIDPLFMRTPMNGGSSFRSVNIMDYYYTDANKFTADQVKRIRRHLYYSTTIPGPKVHLGTGSRATITAPSKPYIII
;
A
#
# COMPACT_ATOMS: atom_id res chain seq x y z
N MET A 1 -12.25 -19.97 67.96
CA MET A 1 -13.10 -21.01 67.34
C MET A 1 -12.27 -21.74 66.28
N ASN A 2 -12.02 -23.03 66.54
CA ASN A 2 -11.66 -24.16 65.67
C ASN A 2 -10.90 -23.90 64.36
N LYS A 3 -9.60 -24.25 64.24
CA LYS A 3 -8.94 -25.58 64.16
C LYS A 3 -9.16 -26.32 62.81
N LYS A 4 -8.02 -26.55 62.14
CA LYS A 4 -7.53 -27.73 61.36
C LYS A 4 -6.98 -27.28 59.99
N LEU A 5 -5.67 -27.32 59.75
CA LEU A 5 -4.74 -28.45 59.56
C LEU A 5 -4.91 -29.14 58.19
N LEU A 6 -3.96 -28.80 57.31
CA LEU A 6 -3.22 -29.59 56.31
C LEU A 6 -3.83 -30.93 55.81
N LEU A 7 -3.96 -31.08 54.49
CA LEU A 7 -3.32 -32.20 53.76
C LEU A 7 -3.24 -31.95 52.24
N LEU A 8 -2.08 -32.30 51.69
CA LEU A 8 -1.69 -32.31 50.28
C LEU A 8 -2.33 -33.52 49.56
N LEU A 9 -2.75 -33.38 48.30
CA LEU A 9 -2.72 -34.49 47.33
C LEU A 9 -2.68 -33.94 45.89
N CYS A 10 -1.62 -34.30 45.15
CA CYS A 10 -1.47 -34.08 43.72
C CYS A 10 -2.39 -35.02 42.92
N ILE A 11 -3.08 -34.53 41.90
CA ILE A 11 -3.38 -35.28 40.66
C ILE A 11 -3.32 -34.32 39.46
N VAL A 12 -2.55 -34.75 38.46
CA VAL A 12 -2.35 -34.16 37.13
C VAL A 12 -3.66 -34.23 36.32
N GLY A 13 -3.98 -33.18 35.56
CA GLY A 13 -5.05 -33.21 34.56
C GLY A 13 -4.93 -32.05 33.58
N LEU A 14 -4.88 -32.37 32.29
CA LEU A 14 -4.65 -31.47 31.16
C LEU A 14 -5.68 -30.33 31.08
N PHE A 15 -5.23 -29.14 30.71
CA PHE A 15 -6.12 -28.14 30.14
C PHE A 15 -6.51 -28.57 28.72
N THR A 16 -7.72 -29.10 28.55
CA THR A 16 -8.42 -29.10 27.27
C THR A 16 -9.41 -27.94 27.28
N ALA A 17 -9.17 -26.95 26.42
CA ALA A 17 -10.19 -25.99 26.03
C ALA A 17 -10.73 -26.42 24.65
N CYS A 18 -11.78 -27.23 24.66
CA CYS A 18 -12.68 -27.35 23.52
C CYS A 18 -14.00 -26.73 23.96
N SER A 19 -14.39 -25.61 23.37
CA SER A 19 -15.79 -25.16 23.40
C SER A 19 -16.43 -25.46 22.06
N ASN A 20 -17.54 -26.18 22.14
CA ASN A 20 -18.33 -26.75 21.06
C ASN A 20 -18.62 -25.78 19.91
N HIS A 21 -18.43 -26.27 18.69
CA HIS A 21 -19.13 -25.77 17.51
C HIS A 21 -20.63 -25.94 17.75
N THR A 22 -21.34 -24.84 18.01
CA THR A 22 -22.75 -24.75 17.68
C THR A 22 -22.83 -24.39 16.20
N ASP A 23 -23.34 -25.32 15.40
CA ASP A 23 -23.80 -25.05 14.03
C ASP A 23 -24.89 -23.98 14.07
N ILE A 24 -24.47 -22.73 13.94
CA ILE A 24 -25.40 -21.67 13.53
C ILE A 24 -25.55 -21.83 12.03
N ASN A 25 -26.58 -22.56 11.65
CA ASN A 25 -27.13 -22.54 10.31
C ASN A 25 -27.70 -21.13 10.07
N THR A 26 -26.82 -20.17 9.81
CA THR A 26 -27.21 -18.90 9.21
C THR A 26 -27.29 -19.16 7.73
N GLU A 27 -28.49 -19.44 7.24
CA GLU A 27 -28.86 -19.02 5.89
C GLU A 27 -28.63 -17.50 5.84
N SER A 28 -27.40 -17.10 5.51
CA SER A 28 -27.15 -15.77 5.01
C SER A 28 -27.95 -15.68 3.73
N LYS A 29 -29.08 -14.95 3.78
CA LYS A 29 -29.69 -14.44 2.56
C LYS A 29 -28.55 -13.82 1.74
N PRO A 30 -28.33 -14.21 0.48
CA PRO A 30 -27.30 -13.59 -0.32
C PRO A 30 -27.62 -12.10 -0.32
N VAL A 31 -26.68 -11.30 0.22
CA VAL A 31 -26.70 -9.85 0.02
C VAL A 31 -26.83 -9.70 -1.48
N SER A 32 -27.94 -9.13 -1.96
CA SER A 32 -28.13 -8.96 -3.40
C SER A 32 -26.95 -8.12 -3.89
N GLU A 33 -26.01 -8.74 -4.60
CA GLU A 33 -24.93 -8.02 -5.24
C GLU A 33 -25.59 -7.05 -6.20
N LYS A 34 -25.63 -5.77 -5.82
CA LYS A 34 -26.11 -4.73 -6.71
C LYS A 34 -25.19 -4.76 -7.92
N HIS A 35 -25.73 -5.16 -9.06
CA HIS A 35 -25.04 -5.15 -10.32
C HIS A 35 -24.98 -3.71 -10.83
N TYR A 36 -23.79 -3.23 -11.13
CA TYR A 36 -23.58 -1.88 -11.69
C TYR A 36 -23.21 -1.97 -13.17
N THR A 37 -23.66 -0.98 -13.92
CA THR A 37 -23.17 -0.68 -15.27
C THR A 37 -21.95 0.23 -15.21
N LEU A 38 -21.17 0.30 -16.30
CA LEU A 38 -20.08 1.28 -16.40
C LEU A 38 -20.58 2.72 -16.24
N GLN A 39 -21.73 3.05 -16.83
CA GLN A 39 -22.31 4.39 -16.77
C GLN A 39 -22.65 4.82 -15.34
N GLU A 40 -23.02 3.88 -14.46
CA GLU A 40 -23.24 4.15 -13.04
C GLU A 40 -21.94 4.32 -12.24
N LEU A 41 -20.89 3.60 -12.62
CA LEU A 41 -19.60 3.63 -11.91
C LEU A 41 -18.69 4.77 -12.34
N GLU A 42 -18.74 5.21 -13.60
CA GLU A 42 -17.94 6.33 -14.12
C GLU A 42 -18.06 7.64 -13.32
N PRO A 43 -19.26 8.11 -12.93
CA PRO A 43 -19.39 9.30 -12.10
C PRO A 43 -19.01 9.04 -10.62
N MET A 44 -18.96 7.79 -10.16
CA MET A 44 -18.85 7.43 -8.76
C MET A 44 -17.45 7.70 -8.18
N THR A 45 -17.43 8.27 -6.98
CA THR A 45 -16.25 8.32 -6.11
C THR A 45 -16.13 7.02 -5.31
N TYR A 46 -15.01 6.32 -5.48
CA TYR A 46 -14.66 5.14 -4.70
C TYR A 46 -14.06 5.57 -3.38
N LYS A 47 -14.66 5.13 -2.28
CA LYS A 47 -14.18 5.40 -0.92
C LYS A 47 -13.61 4.12 -0.32
N PHE A 48 -12.33 4.13 0.01
CA PHE A 48 -11.65 2.99 0.61
C PHE A 48 -11.39 3.23 2.09
N LYS A 49 -11.80 2.28 2.92
CA LYS A 49 -11.38 2.24 4.32
C LYS A 49 -9.97 1.67 4.38
N VAL A 50 -9.03 2.42 4.96
CA VAL A 50 -7.63 2.00 5.12
C VAL A 50 -7.35 1.73 6.60
N VAL A 51 -6.61 0.67 6.88
CA VAL A 51 -6.19 0.31 8.24
C VAL A 51 -4.70 0.01 8.25
N PHE A 52 -4.00 0.65 9.19
CA PHE A 52 -2.57 0.47 9.42
C PHE A 52 -2.36 -0.56 10.52
N HIS A 53 -1.76 -1.68 10.16
CA HIS A 53 -1.34 -2.75 11.08
C HIS A 53 0.12 -2.51 11.48
N PHE A 54 0.32 -1.89 12.65
CA PHE A 54 1.65 -1.69 13.20
C PHE A 54 2.16 -3.00 13.82
N LEU A 55 3.14 -3.62 13.16
CA LEU A 55 3.80 -4.81 13.66
C LEU A 55 5.02 -4.36 14.48
N GLN A 56 4.85 -4.34 15.80
CA GLN A 56 5.78 -3.72 16.74
C GLN A 56 6.45 -4.79 17.61
N ASN A 57 7.75 -4.62 17.85
CA ASN A 57 8.43 -5.29 18.95
C ASN A 57 8.85 -4.25 20.00
N ASN A 58 9.49 -4.71 21.07
CA ASN A 58 9.93 -3.88 22.20
C ASN A 58 10.92 -2.75 21.83
N LYS A 59 11.48 -2.72 20.62
CA LYS A 59 12.39 -1.67 20.13
C LYS A 59 11.68 -0.62 19.24
N SER A 60 10.36 -0.69 19.08
CA SER A 60 9.65 0.14 18.11
C SER A 60 9.27 1.52 18.65
N GLU A 61 9.73 2.59 17.99
CA GLU A 61 9.29 3.98 18.24
C GLU A 61 7.88 4.29 17.68
N LEU A 62 7.24 3.30 17.05
CA LEU A 62 5.95 3.46 16.37
C LEU A 62 4.75 3.68 17.31
N SER A 63 4.92 3.50 18.62
CA SER A 63 3.88 3.79 19.62
C SER A 63 3.51 5.28 19.67
N ALA A 64 4.42 6.17 19.22
CA ALA A 64 4.18 7.61 19.14
C ALA A 64 3.42 8.05 17.87
N VAL A 65 3.17 7.14 16.92
CA VAL A 65 2.40 7.46 15.71
C VAL A 65 0.91 7.35 16.01
N HIS A 66 0.18 8.46 15.99
CA HIS A 66 -1.27 8.48 16.28
C HIS A 66 -2.13 8.73 15.03
N THR A 67 -3.44 8.54 15.16
CA THR A 67 -4.43 8.83 14.10
C THR A 67 -4.20 10.19 13.44
N ILE A 68 -3.84 11.24 14.20
CA ILE A 68 -3.64 12.58 13.63
C ILE A 68 -2.51 12.64 12.59
N HIS A 69 -1.42 11.89 12.81
CA HIS A 69 -0.31 11.81 11.84
C HIS A 69 -0.77 11.08 10.58
N LEU A 70 -1.46 9.94 10.73
CA LEU A 70 -1.96 9.17 9.60
C LEU A 70 -3.05 9.91 8.82
N GLN A 71 -3.91 10.67 9.51
CA GLN A 71 -4.93 11.50 8.86
C GLN A 71 -4.26 12.56 8.00
N THR A 72 -3.23 13.24 8.52
CA THR A 72 -2.45 14.22 7.75
C THR A 72 -1.81 13.59 6.51
N ILE A 73 -1.28 12.37 6.64
CA ILE A 73 -0.69 11.63 5.51
C ILE A 73 -1.77 11.28 4.48
N ILE A 74 -2.89 10.70 4.90
CA ILE A 74 -4.00 10.31 4.01
C ILE A 74 -4.63 11.52 3.32
N ASP A 75 -4.79 12.64 4.01
CA ASP A 75 -5.31 13.88 3.42
C ASP A 75 -4.37 14.41 2.31
N ALA A 76 -3.05 14.35 2.54
CA ALA A 76 -2.07 14.71 1.54
C ALA A 76 -2.09 13.75 0.33
N ILE A 77 -2.24 12.45 0.55
CA ILE A 77 -2.41 11.45 -0.51
C ILE A 77 -3.69 11.72 -1.30
N ASN A 78 -4.82 11.98 -0.64
CA ASN A 78 -6.08 12.31 -1.30
C ASN A 78 -5.93 13.54 -2.21
N ASN A 79 -5.14 14.55 -1.83
CA ASN A 79 -4.86 15.71 -2.69
C ASN A 79 -4.12 15.32 -3.98
N PHE A 80 -3.20 14.35 -3.92
CA PHE A 80 -2.55 13.82 -5.14
C PHE A 80 -3.55 13.07 -6.04
N TYR A 81 -4.47 12.30 -5.45
CA TYR A 81 -5.45 11.48 -6.17
C TYR A 81 -6.63 12.27 -6.75
N VAL A 82 -6.98 13.42 -6.17
CA VAL A 82 -7.96 14.36 -6.75
C VAL A 82 -7.43 14.99 -8.05
N GLY A 83 -6.11 15.06 -8.22
CA GLY A 83 -5.47 15.67 -9.38
C GLY A 83 -5.71 17.18 -9.47
N ASN A 84 -5.23 17.78 -10.56
CA ASN A 84 -5.35 19.22 -10.80
C ASN A 84 -6.40 19.58 -11.87
N THR A 85 -6.95 18.56 -12.54
CA THR A 85 -7.92 18.70 -13.62
C THR A 85 -8.96 17.57 -13.51
N ASN A 86 -10.05 17.67 -14.25
CA ASN A 86 -11.04 16.59 -14.31
C ASN A 86 -10.47 15.29 -14.89
N GLU A 87 -9.54 15.36 -15.84
CA GLU A 87 -8.92 14.19 -16.48
C GLU A 87 -7.93 13.47 -15.56
N THR A 88 -7.31 14.21 -14.63
CA THR A 88 -6.36 13.67 -13.65
C THR A 88 -7.00 13.38 -12.29
N ASN A 89 -8.32 13.49 -12.18
CA ASN A 89 -9.07 13.13 -10.98
C ASN A 89 -9.42 11.63 -10.99
N THR A 90 -8.81 10.86 -10.10
CA THR A 90 -9.04 9.40 -9.98
C THR A 90 -10.45 9.05 -9.47
N LYS A 91 -11.13 10.01 -8.85
CA LYS A 91 -12.34 9.83 -8.03
C LYS A 91 -12.15 8.69 -7.01
N VAL A 92 -10.97 8.61 -6.42
CA VAL A 92 -10.65 7.74 -5.30
C VAL A 92 -10.42 8.60 -4.07
N VAL A 93 -10.98 8.18 -2.94
CA VAL A 93 -10.77 8.80 -1.63
C VAL A 93 -10.43 7.69 -0.63
N PHE A 94 -9.33 7.87 0.08
CA PHE A 94 -8.93 7.02 1.18
C PHE A 94 -9.39 7.62 2.50
N GLU A 95 -9.98 6.81 3.37
CA GLU A 95 -10.47 7.21 4.68
C GLU A 95 -9.93 6.25 5.74
N LEU A 96 -9.39 6.75 6.85
CA LEU A 96 -9.01 5.88 7.96
C LEU A 96 -10.24 5.11 8.46
N ALA A 97 -10.08 3.80 8.64
CA ALA A 97 -11.13 2.95 9.17
C ALA A 97 -11.53 3.41 10.57
N ASP A 98 -12.82 3.56 10.83
CA ASP A 98 -13.36 3.93 12.14
C ASP A 98 -14.02 2.74 12.85
N ASN A 99 -14.31 1.67 12.13
CA ASN A 99 -14.91 0.44 12.64
C ASN A 99 -14.10 -0.78 12.19
N ALA A 100 -14.02 -1.78 13.06
CA ALA A 100 -13.45 -3.09 12.77
C ALA A 100 -14.40 -3.95 11.89
N PRO A 101 -13.94 -5.08 11.32
CA PRO A 101 -14.74 -5.94 10.44
C PRO A 101 -16.08 -6.44 11.02
N GLN A 102 -16.28 -6.41 12.34
CA GLN A 102 -17.55 -6.73 13.01
C GLN A 102 -18.35 -5.50 13.47
N GLY A 103 -18.04 -4.31 12.95
CA GLY A 103 -18.75 -3.06 13.25
C GLY A 103 -18.40 -2.41 14.59
N LYS A 104 -17.42 -2.95 15.33
CA LYS A 104 -16.92 -2.33 16.57
C LYS A 104 -16.10 -1.08 16.25
N THR A 105 -16.49 0.07 16.78
CA THR A 105 -15.74 1.31 16.65
C THR A 105 -14.35 1.19 17.26
N LEU A 106 -13.33 1.67 16.53
CA LEU A 106 -11.95 1.72 17.00
C LEU A 106 -11.75 2.84 18.01
N SER A 107 -10.94 2.58 19.04
CA SER A 107 -10.47 3.63 19.97
C SER A 107 -9.51 4.62 19.29
N GLU A 108 -8.76 4.15 18.29
CA GLU A 108 -7.85 4.95 17.48
C GLU A 108 -8.13 4.66 16.00
N LYS A 109 -8.69 5.63 15.26
CA LYS A 109 -9.10 5.41 13.87
C LYS A 109 -7.91 5.02 13.01
N GLY A 110 -8.10 4.01 12.18
CA GLY A 110 -7.16 3.52 11.18
C GLY A 110 -5.97 2.78 11.75
N ILE A 111 -5.92 2.47 13.05
CA ILE A 111 -4.75 1.88 13.69
C ILE A 111 -5.10 0.59 14.40
N THR A 112 -4.31 -0.44 14.12
CA THR A 112 -4.19 -1.64 14.95
C THR A 112 -2.73 -1.88 15.26
N ARG A 113 -2.44 -2.43 16.44
CA ARG A 113 -1.07 -2.68 16.90
C ARG A 113 -0.93 -4.12 17.35
N TYR A 114 0.09 -4.80 16.84
CA TYR A 114 0.39 -6.17 17.15
C TYR A 114 1.80 -6.26 17.72
N ASN A 115 1.92 -6.91 18.88
CA ASN A 115 3.22 -7.26 19.41
C ASN A 115 3.73 -8.50 18.68
N ILE A 116 4.86 -8.35 18.01
CA ILE A 116 5.53 -9.40 17.24
C ILE A 116 6.91 -9.68 17.85
N THR A 117 7.44 -10.88 17.63
CA THR A 117 8.76 -11.29 18.11
C THR A 117 9.87 -10.98 17.10
N GLU A 118 9.51 -10.80 15.83
CA GLU A 118 10.41 -10.54 14.74
C GLU A 118 11.00 -9.11 14.82
N ASP A 119 12.31 -8.99 14.61
CA ASP A 119 12.98 -7.68 14.48
C ASP A 119 12.75 -7.05 13.09
N SER A 120 12.65 -7.89 12.07
CA SER A 120 12.34 -7.52 10.69
C SER A 120 11.62 -8.63 9.95
N ILE A 121 10.81 -8.26 8.97
CA ILE A 121 9.99 -9.17 8.17
C ILE A 121 10.39 -9.00 6.70
N SER A 122 10.43 -10.10 5.93
CA SER A 122 10.59 -10.00 4.47
C SER A 122 9.25 -9.61 3.86
N TYR A 123 9.21 -8.59 2.99
CA TYR A 123 7.95 -8.24 2.32
C TYR A 123 7.41 -9.43 1.53
N ASN A 124 8.30 -10.21 0.91
CA ASN A 124 7.91 -11.36 0.11
C ASN A 124 7.30 -12.45 1.00
N ALA A 125 7.83 -12.67 2.21
CA ALA A 125 7.23 -13.60 3.15
C ALA A 125 5.83 -13.16 3.57
N LEU A 126 5.64 -11.87 3.91
CA LEU A 126 4.36 -11.33 4.40
C LEU A 126 3.26 -11.33 3.34
N ILE A 127 3.57 -10.95 2.10
CA ILE A 127 2.58 -10.84 1.02
C ILE A 127 2.16 -12.23 0.49
N ASN A 128 3.04 -13.23 0.57
CA ASN A 128 2.75 -14.61 0.14
C ASN A 128 2.00 -15.44 1.21
N GLU A 129 1.75 -14.89 2.40
CA GLU A 129 0.98 -15.57 3.43
C GLU A 129 -0.45 -15.85 2.99
N LYS A 130 -1.02 -16.94 3.51
CA LYS A 130 -2.31 -17.52 3.18
C LYS A 130 -3.22 -17.56 4.42
N PRO A 131 -4.53 -17.88 4.27
CA PRO A 131 -5.40 -18.08 5.43
C PRO A 131 -4.79 -19.05 6.45
N GLY A 132 -4.79 -18.65 7.73
CA GLY A 132 -4.17 -19.40 8.83
C GLY A 132 -2.71 -19.01 9.12
N ASP A 133 -2.06 -18.23 8.24
CA ASP A 133 -0.75 -17.66 8.50
C ASP A 133 -0.86 -16.38 9.34
N LYS A 134 0.18 -16.10 10.11
CA LYS A 134 0.18 -15.11 11.20
C LYS A 134 -0.18 -13.69 10.76
N PHE A 135 0.51 -13.12 9.77
CA PHE A 135 0.26 -11.75 9.32
C PHE A 135 -0.99 -11.69 8.44
N TYR A 136 -1.30 -12.72 7.66
CA TYR A 136 -2.56 -12.82 6.91
C TYR A 136 -3.76 -12.69 7.84
N ASP A 137 -3.76 -13.41 8.97
CA ASP A 137 -4.85 -13.41 9.96
C ASP A 137 -4.90 -12.14 10.82
N MET A 138 -3.80 -11.37 10.88
CA MET A 138 -3.80 -10.02 11.47
C MET A 138 -4.50 -9.00 10.57
N GLY A 139 -4.46 -9.22 9.25
CA GLY A 139 -5.15 -8.38 8.27
C GLY A 139 -6.66 -8.40 8.42
N TRP A 140 -7.31 -7.31 8.06
CA TRP A 140 -8.76 -7.25 8.00
C TRP A 140 -9.30 -7.76 6.67
N ASP A 141 -10.62 -7.95 6.60
CA ASP A 141 -11.29 -8.41 5.39
C ASP A 141 -10.98 -7.50 4.18
N ARG A 142 -10.27 -8.07 3.21
CA ARG A 142 -9.75 -7.40 2.01
C ARG A 142 -10.88 -6.98 1.07
N ALA A 143 -12.08 -7.52 1.22
CA ALA A 143 -13.27 -7.07 0.48
C ALA A 143 -13.81 -5.72 0.98
N ASN A 144 -13.40 -5.27 2.16
CA ASN A 144 -13.91 -4.05 2.79
C ASN A 144 -12.81 -3.06 3.18
N TYR A 145 -11.56 -3.52 3.36
CA TYR A 145 -10.45 -2.71 3.84
C TYR A 145 -9.19 -2.88 2.98
N ILE A 146 -8.45 -1.78 2.80
CA ILE A 146 -7.06 -1.83 2.35
C ILE A 146 -6.18 -1.98 3.59
N ASN A 147 -5.52 -3.12 3.69
CA ASN A 147 -4.59 -3.44 4.77
C ASN A 147 -3.20 -2.87 4.47
N ILE A 148 -2.69 -2.02 5.37
CA ILE A 148 -1.35 -1.42 5.27
C ILE A 148 -0.50 -1.93 6.43
N TYR A 149 0.49 -2.79 6.17
CA TYR A 149 1.39 -3.30 7.22
C TYR A 149 2.58 -2.37 7.42
N VAL A 150 2.79 -1.91 8.65
CA VAL A 150 3.90 -1.05 9.03
C VAL A 150 4.90 -1.83 9.88
N TYR A 151 6.10 -2.05 9.36
CA TYR A 151 7.12 -2.90 10.01
C TYR A 151 8.54 -2.56 9.54
N THR A 152 9.55 -3.21 10.15
CA THR A 152 10.94 -3.15 9.65
C THR A 152 11.14 -4.18 8.54
N THR A 153 11.36 -3.78 7.29
CA THR A 153 11.70 -4.75 6.23
C THR A 153 13.12 -5.32 6.37
N LYS A 154 13.30 -6.59 5.98
CA LYS A 154 14.62 -7.26 5.86
C LYS A 154 15.41 -6.74 4.67
N GLU A 155 14.70 -6.33 3.63
CA GLU A 155 15.27 -5.88 2.37
C GLU A 155 15.81 -4.45 2.49
N LYS A 156 16.92 -4.18 1.80
CA LYS A 156 17.57 -2.87 1.81
C LYS A 156 16.91 -1.96 0.77
N ASN A 157 16.88 -0.66 1.06
CA ASN A 157 16.42 0.38 0.12
C ASN A 157 14.96 0.21 -0.31
N ILE A 158 14.11 -0.37 0.55
CA ILE A 158 12.67 -0.52 0.33
C ILE A 158 11.92 0.42 1.26
N GLY A 159 11.13 1.33 0.66
CA GLY A 159 10.23 2.24 1.38
C GLY A 159 8.85 1.63 1.62
N GLY A 160 8.36 0.85 0.67
CA GLY A 160 7.09 0.16 0.68
C GLY A 160 7.06 -0.89 -0.43
N VAL A 161 6.01 -1.70 -0.44
CA VAL A 161 5.71 -2.70 -1.46
C VAL A 161 4.21 -2.91 -1.49
N SER A 162 3.63 -3.06 -2.68
CA SER A 162 2.22 -3.40 -2.86
C SER A 162 2.03 -4.67 -3.70
N THR A 163 0.96 -5.41 -3.40
CA THR A 163 0.38 -6.33 -4.38
C THR A 163 -0.24 -5.58 -5.54
N LEU A 164 -0.17 -6.13 -6.75
CA LEU A 164 -0.95 -5.65 -7.88
C LEU A 164 -2.34 -6.30 -7.96
N PRO A 165 -3.34 -5.57 -8.49
CA PRO A 165 -4.66 -6.11 -8.68
C PRO A 165 -4.73 -7.14 -9.80
N LYS A 166 -5.65 -8.09 -9.66
CA LYS A 166 -5.93 -9.10 -10.69
C LYS A 166 -7.24 -8.80 -11.41
N MET A 167 -7.29 -9.15 -12.69
CA MET A 167 -8.37 -8.84 -13.62
C MET A 167 -9.03 -10.13 -14.15
N PRO A 168 -10.36 -10.17 -14.30
CA PRO A 168 -11.02 -11.26 -14.99
C PRO A 168 -10.52 -11.40 -16.43
N LYS A 169 -10.28 -12.63 -16.87
CA LYS A 169 -9.75 -12.92 -18.22
C LYS A 169 -10.56 -12.26 -19.35
N SER A 170 -11.88 -12.13 -19.19
CA SER A 170 -12.77 -11.56 -20.20
C SER A 170 -12.59 -10.07 -20.45
N VAL A 171 -11.94 -9.34 -19.54
CA VAL A 171 -11.75 -7.88 -19.62
C VAL A 171 -10.30 -7.43 -19.42
N ALA A 172 -9.40 -8.37 -19.14
CA ALA A 172 -7.98 -8.11 -19.00
C ALA A 172 -7.39 -7.54 -20.31
N LYS A 173 -6.53 -6.54 -20.18
CA LYS A 173 -5.73 -5.97 -21.27
C LYS A 173 -4.25 -6.29 -21.07
N ASP A 174 -3.42 -5.90 -22.03
CA ASP A 174 -1.97 -6.01 -21.87
C ASP A 174 -1.49 -5.30 -20.60
N GLY A 175 -0.57 -5.97 -19.91
CA GLY A 175 -0.09 -5.56 -18.59
C GLY A 175 -1.02 -5.90 -17.43
N ASP A 176 -2.18 -6.53 -17.65
CA ASP A 176 -3.03 -6.96 -16.53
C ASP A 176 -2.66 -8.38 -16.05
N ILE A 177 -2.67 -8.56 -14.73
CA ILE A 177 -2.52 -9.89 -14.15
C ILE A 177 -3.88 -10.57 -14.18
N VAL A 178 -3.98 -11.71 -14.85
CA VAL A 178 -5.24 -12.45 -14.96
C VAL A 178 -5.54 -13.22 -13.68
N ALA A 179 -6.76 -13.06 -13.15
CA ALA A 179 -7.27 -13.83 -12.02
C ALA A 179 -7.50 -15.29 -12.39
N SER A 180 -7.22 -16.22 -11.47
CA SER A 180 -7.37 -17.66 -11.67
C SER A 180 -8.23 -18.36 -10.60
N GLY A 181 -8.97 -17.61 -9.77
CA GLY A 181 -9.83 -18.16 -8.74
C GLY A 181 -10.34 -17.12 -7.74
N ASN A 182 -10.57 -17.53 -6.49
CA ASN A 182 -10.89 -16.61 -5.39
C ASN A 182 -9.62 -15.94 -4.86
N GLU A 183 -9.31 -14.77 -5.40
CA GLU A 183 -8.04 -14.08 -5.19
C GLU A 183 -7.94 -13.37 -3.83
N TYR A 184 -9.06 -13.01 -3.21
CA TYR A 184 -9.05 -12.34 -1.90
C TYR A 184 -8.62 -13.25 -0.75
N THR A 185 -8.85 -14.55 -0.91
CA THR A 185 -8.55 -15.55 0.11
C THR A 185 -7.31 -16.38 -0.19
N SER A 186 -6.65 -16.16 -1.33
CA SER A 186 -5.53 -17.00 -1.76
C SER A 186 -4.17 -16.49 -1.27
N TYR A 187 -4.05 -15.20 -0.95
CA TYR A 187 -2.83 -14.58 -0.42
C TYR A 187 -3.14 -13.25 0.29
N ASN A 188 -2.13 -12.68 0.97
CA ASN A 188 -2.26 -11.45 1.73
C ASN A 188 -2.24 -10.19 0.84
N VAL A 189 -3.34 -9.94 0.10
CA VAL A 189 -3.55 -8.69 -0.67
C VAL A 189 -3.38 -7.49 0.26
N SER A 190 -2.32 -6.72 0.07
CA SER A 190 -1.93 -5.68 1.02
C SER A 190 -0.92 -4.70 0.44
N VAL A 191 -0.77 -3.60 1.17
CA VAL A 191 0.28 -2.60 1.02
C VAL A 191 1.20 -2.69 2.23
N THR A 192 2.49 -2.42 2.05
CA THR A 192 3.47 -2.39 3.13
C THR A 192 4.18 -1.04 3.18
N LEU A 193 4.58 -0.63 4.39
CA LEU A 193 5.29 0.62 4.62
C LEU A 193 6.42 0.39 5.61
N GLN A 194 7.64 0.80 5.24
CA GLN A 194 8.80 0.76 6.10
C GLN A 194 8.62 1.70 7.29
N LYS A 195 8.71 1.15 8.51
CA LYS A 195 8.45 1.89 9.74
C LYS A 195 9.32 3.14 9.92
N ALA A 196 10.54 3.11 9.38
CA ALA A 196 11.50 4.20 9.50
C ALA A 196 10.99 5.50 8.88
N LEU A 197 10.12 5.43 7.86
CA LEU A 197 9.53 6.61 7.22
C LEU A 197 8.62 7.39 8.17
N LEU A 198 7.86 6.69 9.02
CA LEU A 198 7.07 7.33 10.08
C LEU A 198 7.96 7.85 11.21
N GLY A 199 9.09 7.21 11.48
CA GLY A 199 10.11 7.76 12.38
C GLY A 199 10.70 9.07 11.86
N LEU A 200 10.96 9.17 10.55
CA LEU A 200 11.37 10.43 9.90
C LEU A 200 10.29 11.50 10.00
N TRP A 201 9.03 11.12 9.81
CA TRP A 201 7.88 12.02 10.00
C TRP A 201 7.87 12.65 11.39
N LEU A 202 7.92 11.84 12.45
CA LEU A 202 7.91 12.33 13.83
C LEU A 202 9.12 13.21 14.14
N LYS A 203 10.31 12.88 13.61
CA LYS A 203 11.52 13.69 13.76
C LYS A 203 11.39 15.04 13.06
N ALA A 204 10.85 15.07 11.85
CA ALA A 204 10.64 16.30 11.10
C ALA A 204 9.59 17.20 11.77
N GLU A 205 8.49 16.63 12.26
CA GLU A 205 7.46 17.36 13.00
C GLU A 205 8.03 18.02 14.26
N LYS A 206 8.81 17.27 15.04
CA LYS A 206 9.49 17.82 16.22
C LYS A 206 10.50 18.91 15.87
N LYS A 207 11.25 18.75 14.78
CA LYS A 207 12.30 19.69 14.35
C LYS A 207 11.73 20.97 13.75
N TYR A 208 10.61 20.88 13.04
CA TYR A 208 10.00 21.98 12.30
C TYR A 208 8.50 22.11 12.64
N PRO A 209 8.14 22.51 13.88
CA PRO A 209 6.76 22.43 14.38
C PRO A 209 5.73 23.27 13.60
N ASN A 210 6.19 24.26 12.82
CA ASN A 210 5.33 25.16 12.02
C ASN A 210 5.31 24.79 10.53
N ILE A 211 5.96 23.70 10.13
CA ILE A 211 6.05 23.25 8.74
C ILE A 211 5.61 21.79 8.70
N SER A 212 4.61 21.49 7.87
CA SER A 212 4.19 20.10 7.66
C SER A 212 5.40 19.23 7.27
N PRO A 213 5.61 18.07 7.92
CA PRO A 213 6.68 17.13 7.57
C PRO A 213 6.69 16.78 6.08
N ALA A 214 5.50 16.72 5.45
CA ALA A 214 5.35 16.45 4.03
C ALA A 214 6.07 17.45 3.10
N LYS A 215 6.40 18.65 3.58
CA LYS A 215 7.09 19.70 2.81
C LYS A 215 8.61 19.69 2.96
N VAL A 216 9.14 18.99 3.95
CA VAL A 216 10.57 19.03 4.31
C VAL A 216 11.27 17.69 4.17
N ILE A 217 10.50 16.59 4.15
CA ILE A 217 11.03 15.25 3.87
C ILE A 217 11.08 15.05 2.36
N PRO A 218 12.24 14.67 1.77
CA PRO A 218 12.35 14.31 0.36
C PRO A 218 11.37 13.21 -0.04
N SER A 219 10.85 13.24 -1.27
CA SER A 219 9.78 12.36 -1.74
C SER A 219 10.08 10.86 -1.59
N ASP A 220 11.33 10.44 -1.78
CA ASP A 220 11.76 9.03 -1.66
C ASP A 220 11.79 8.51 -0.21
N SER A 221 11.71 9.41 0.77
CA SER A 221 11.72 9.12 2.21
C SER A 221 10.47 9.63 2.91
N ASN A 222 9.54 10.24 2.17
CA ASN A 222 8.33 10.85 2.68
C ASN A 222 7.20 9.81 2.67
N PRO A 223 6.60 9.47 3.84
CA PRO A 223 5.54 8.46 3.88
C PRO A 223 4.30 8.86 3.07
N VAL A 224 4.08 10.14 2.78
CA VAL A 224 3.00 10.58 1.87
C VAL A 224 3.26 10.09 0.46
N ASN A 225 4.45 10.37 -0.09
CA ASN A 225 4.79 10.03 -1.46
C ASN A 225 4.97 8.51 -1.63
N VAL A 226 5.68 7.86 -0.71
CA VAL A 226 5.87 6.41 -0.74
C VAL A 226 4.53 5.69 -0.66
N LEU A 227 3.64 6.06 0.26
CA LEU A 227 2.35 5.38 0.37
C LEU A 227 1.42 5.72 -0.81
N ALA A 228 1.45 6.94 -1.36
CA ALA A 228 0.73 7.27 -2.60
C ALA A 228 1.20 6.40 -3.78
N HIS A 229 2.51 6.15 -3.87
CA HIS A 229 3.11 5.27 -4.86
C HIS A 229 2.61 3.83 -4.72
N GLU A 230 2.70 3.26 -3.51
CA GLU A 230 2.23 1.90 -3.25
C GLU A 230 0.72 1.74 -3.49
N LEU A 231 -0.09 2.74 -3.14
CA LEU A 231 -1.51 2.74 -3.45
C LEU A 231 -1.77 2.85 -4.97
N GLY A 232 -0.86 3.46 -5.73
CA GLY A 232 -0.88 3.46 -7.18
C GLY A 232 -0.72 2.04 -7.74
N HIS A 233 0.26 1.29 -7.22
CA HIS A 233 0.41 -0.14 -7.53
C HIS A 233 -0.81 -0.96 -7.11
N TYR A 234 -1.32 -0.76 -5.89
CA TYR A 234 -2.54 -1.43 -5.42
C TYR A 234 -3.73 -1.22 -6.37
N LEU A 235 -3.77 -0.07 -7.05
CA LEU A 235 -4.80 0.31 -8.03
C LEU A 235 -4.41 0.01 -9.49
N GLY A 236 -3.32 -0.71 -9.71
CA GLY A 236 -2.96 -1.29 -11.01
C GLY A 236 -1.96 -0.51 -11.84
N LEU A 237 -1.28 0.50 -11.29
CA LEU A 237 -0.22 1.22 -11.98
C LEU A 237 1.13 0.50 -11.89
N TYR A 238 1.96 0.70 -12.90
CA TYR A 238 3.36 0.28 -12.94
C TYR A 238 4.28 1.49 -12.80
N HIS A 239 5.58 1.23 -12.63
CA HIS A 239 6.60 2.27 -12.69
C HIS A 239 6.68 2.90 -14.08
N VAL A 240 6.87 4.22 -14.15
CA VAL A 240 6.96 5.00 -15.41
C VAL A 240 8.35 4.93 -16.09
N PHE A 241 9.20 4.02 -15.64
CA PHE A 241 10.57 3.88 -16.12
C PHE A 241 10.83 2.46 -16.58
N HIS A 242 11.79 2.32 -17.49
CA HIS A 242 12.21 1.01 -17.97
C HIS A 242 13.35 0.47 -17.12
N THR A 243 13.27 -0.83 -16.84
CA THR A 243 14.41 -1.64 -16.37
C THR A 243 14.61 -2.79 -17.36
N LYS A 244 15.55 -3.70 -17.11
CA LYS A 244 15.72 -4.89 -17.97
C LYS A 244 14.58 -5.90 -17.80
N GLU A 245 13.76 -5.73 -16.77
CA GLU A 245 12.74 -6.66 -16.31
C GLU A 245 11.32 -6.11 -16.48
N ALA A 246 11.18 -4.81 -16.79
CA ALA A 246 9.91 -4.13 -16.97
C ALA A 246 10.04 -3.09 -18.10
N ASP A 247 9.43 -3.39 -19.23
CA ASP A 247 9.60 -2.66 -20.50
C ASP A 247 8.44 -1.71 -20.82
N ASN A 248 7.40 -1.63 -19.98
CA ASN A 248 6.27 -0.73 -20.22
C ASN A 248 5.39 -0.54 -18.98
N ASP A 249 4.82 0.66 -18.81
CA ASP A 249 3.87 0.96 -17.73
C ASP A 249 2.37 0.88 -18.13
N TYR A 250 2.14 0.63 -19.42
CA TYR A 250 0.85 0.50 -20.11
C TYR A 250 0.00 1.78 -20.06
N CYS A 251 0.65 2.95 -20.05
CA CYS A 251 0.04 4.28 -20.14
C CYS A 251 0.74 5.10 -21.25
N GLU A 252 0.06 5.43 -22.34
CA GLU A 252 0.71 6.01 -23.52
C GLU A 252 1.20 7.46 -23.30
N ASP A 253 0.58 8.18 -22.37
CA ASP A 253 0.92 9.57 -22.05
C ASP A 253 2.07 9.74 -21.03
N THR A 254 2.66 8.63 -20.55
CA THR A 254 3.85 8.69 -19.71
C THR A 254 5.10 8.78 -20.57
N LYS A 255 6.05 9.64 -20.13
CA LYS A 255 7.33 9.79 -20.81
C LYS A 255 8.33 8.81 -20.21
N GLU A 256 8.39 7.63 -20.78
CA GLU A 256 9.29 6.57 -20.31
C GLU A 256 10.77 6.96 -20.47
N TYR A 257 11.60 6.54 -19.51
CA TYR A 257 13.05 6.76 -19.51
C TYR A 257 13.80 5.53 -18.98
N ASP A 258 15.06 5.37 -19.38
CA ASP A 258 15.93 4.30 -18.88
C ASP A 258 16.38 4.61 -17.45
N ARG A 259 15.94 3.77 -16.49
CA ARG A 259 16.30 3.97 -15.09
C ARG A 259 17.77 3.71 -14.80
N ASN A 260 18.42 2.80 -15.50
CA ASN A 260 19.83 2.51 -15.29
C ASN A 260 20.70 3.69 -15.71
N GLU A 261 20.39 4.33 -16.84
CA GLU A 261 21.07 5.56 -17.27
C GLU A 261 20.83 6.72 -16.30
N TYR A 262 19.61 6.83 -15.77
CA TYR A 262 19.32 7.81 -14.72
C TYR A 262 20.13 7.55 -13.44
N MET A 263 20.21 6.30 -12.97
CA MET A 263 20.96 5.96 -11.75
C MET A 263 22.45 6.25 -11.88
N LYS A 264 23.06 6.10 -13.06
CA LYS A 264 24.46 6.52 -13.28
C LYS A 264 24.67 8.01 -13.01
N ARG A 265 23.69 8.86 -13.34
CA ARG A 265 23.74 10.30 -13.04
C ARG A 265 23.61 10.58 -11.55
N VAL A 266 22.75 9.83 -10.86
CA VAL A 266 22.62 9.90 -9.39
C VAL A 266 23.94 9.52 -8.72
N ASP A 267 24.53 8.38 -9.11
CA ASP A 267 25.80 7.90 -8.57
C ASP A 267 26.95 8.89 -8.81
N ALA A 268 27.00 9.51 -10.00
CA ALA A 268 27.99 10.54 -10.32
C ALA A 268 27.82 11.81 -9.48
N ALA A 269 26.59 12.17 -9.09
CA ALA A 269 26.30 13.33 -8.26
C ALA A 269 26.55 13.06 -6.76
N GLN A 270 26.52 11.80 -6.32
CA GLN A 270 26.57 11.41 -4.92
C GLN A 270 27.77 11.98 -4.14
N PRO A 271 29.03 11.99 -4.65
CA PRO A 271 30.14 12.58 -3.92
C PRO A 271 29.96 14.09 -3.63
N THR A 272 29.33 14.82 -4.56
CA THR A 272 29.04 16.25 -4.39
C THR A 272 27.94 16.48 -3.36
N ILE A 273 26.91 15.63 -3.38
CA ILE A 273 25.81 15.65 -2.41
C ILE A 273 26.36 15.36 -1.00
N ASP A 274 27.18 14.33 -0.86
CA ASP A 274 27.78 13.95 0.43
C ASP A 274 28.69 15.05 0.98
N ALA A 275 29.49 15.69 0.12
CA ALA A 275 30.33 16.82 0.50
C ALA A 275 29.50 18.01 1.00
N ALA A 276 28.41 18.36 0.32
CA ALA A 276 27.51 19.43 0.72
C ALA A 276 26.83 19.14 2.07
N ILE A 277 26.36 17.91 2.27
CA ILE A 277 25.77 17.46 3.55
C ILE A 277 26.80 17.57 4.67
N LYS A 278 28.02 17.05 4.46
CA LYS A 278 29.10 17.10 5.45
C LYS A 278 29.50 18.53 5.81
N ALA A 279 29.46 19.44 4.86
CA ALA A 279 29.75 20.86 5.07
C ALA A 279 28.58 21.64 5.70
N GLY A 280 27.38 21.06 5.76
CA GLY A 280 26.16 21.78 6.16
C GLY A 280 25.76 22.87 5.16
N ASP A 281 26.20 22.78 3.91
CA ASP A 281 25.93 23.77 2.87
C ASP A 281 24.65 23.42 2.10
N ALA A 282 23.53 24.01 2.57
CA ALA A 282 22.23 23.82 1.94
C ALA A 282 22.20 24.29 0.48
N LYS A 283 22.92 25.37 0.13
CA LYS A 283 22.91 25.89 -1.24
C LYS A 283 23.63 24.93 -2.18
N ALA A 284 24.81 24.44 -1.79
CA ALA A 284 25.53 23.44 -2.55
C ALA A 284 24.73 22.13 -2.70
N TYR A 285 24.03 21.72 -1.63
CA TYR A 285 23.16 20.55 -1.67
C TYR A 285 22.06 20.71 -2.73
N TYR A 286 21.31 21.81 -2.73
CA TYR A 286 20.24 22.04 -3.71
C TYR A 286 20.76 22.14 -5.15
N VAL A 287 21.90 22.79 -5.37
CA VAL A 287 22.55 22.84 -6.69
C VAL A 287 22.95 21.45 -7.18
N ALA A 288 23.40 20.57 -6.28
CA ALA A 288 23.81 19.21 -6.64
C ALA A 288 22.62 18.31 -7.02
N ILE A 289 21.47 18.46 -6.35
CA ILE A 289 20.30 17.59 -6.57
C ILE A 289 19.33 18.10 -7.65
N ASP A 290 19.27 19.41 -7.91
CA ASP A 290 18.27 19.97 -8.85
C ASP A 290 18.30 19.32 -10.25
N PRO A 291 19.47 19.05 -10.87
CA PRO A 291 19.52 18.34 -12.15
C PRO A 291 18.97 16.90 -12.09
N LEU A 292 18.97 16.26 -10.91
CA LEU A 292 18.46 14.90 -10.73
C LEU A 292 16.93 14.83 -10.81
N PHE A 293 16.22 15.95 -10.74
CA PHE A 293 14.78 15.98 -11.01
C PHE A 293 14.44 15.86 -12.50
N MET A 294 15.43 15.94 -13.40
CA MET A 294 15.21 15.87 -14.84
C MET A 294 15.43 14.46 -15.40
N ARG A 295 14.50 14.01 -16.24
CA ARG A 295 14.56 12.75 -17.00
C ARG A 295 14.81 13.03 -18.47
N THR A 296 15.43 12.07 -19.16
CA THR A 296 15.61 12.09 -20.61
C THR A 296 14.72 10.99 -21.20
N PRO A 297 13.69 11.35 -21.99
CA PRO A 297 12.76 10.35 -22.50
C PRO A 297 13.43 9.48 -23.57
N MET A 298 13.06 8.19 -23.62
CA MET A 298 13.62 7.24 -24.57
C MET A 298 13.20 7.48 -26.03
N ASN A 299 12.08 8.17 -26.24
CA ASN A 299 11.57 8.50 -27.57
C ASN A 299 12.31 9.67 -28.26
N GLY A 300 13.41 10.16 -27.68
CA GLY A 300 14.18 11.29 -28.23
C GLY A 300 13.53 12.66 -28.02
N GLY A 301 12.46 12.75 -27.24
CA GLY A 301 11.84 14.02 -26.85
C GLY A 301 12.71 14.87 -25.92
N SER A 302 12.26 16.09 -25.63
CA SER A 302 12.96 16.98 -24.69
C SER A 302 12.94 16.44 -23.27
N SER A 303 14.04 16.66 -22.53
CA SER A 303 14.11 16.39 -21.10
C SER A 303 12.96 17.07 -20.35
N PHE A 304 12.49 16.41 -19.30
CA PHE A 304 11.34 16.86 -18.52
C PHE A 304 11.59 16.67 -17.02
N ARG A 305 10.95 17.50 -16.20
CA ARG A 305 10.99 17.36 -14.74
C ARG A 305 10.09 16.21 -14.31
N SER A 306 10.61 15.30 -13.50
CA SER A 306 9.83 14.19 -12.95
C SER A 306 8.83 14.69 -11.91
N VAL A 307 7.56 14.45 -12.20
CA VAL A 307 6.42 14.82 -11.33
C VAL A 307 5.50 13.62 -11.05
N ASN A 308 5.74 12.48 -11.69
CA ASN A 308 4.86 11.33 -11.63
C ASN A 308 5.00 10.62 -10.28
N ILE A 309 3.87 10.27 -9.66
CA ILE A 309 3.85 9.54 -8.38
C ILE A 309 4.51 8.16 -8.52
N MET A 310 4.44 7.55 -9.71
CA MET A 310 4.98 6.21 -10.00
C MET A 310 6.46 6.22 -10.42
N ASP A 311 7.18 7.34 -10.23
CA ASP A 311 8.63 7.47 -10.47
C ASP A 311 9.42 7.30 -9.14
N TYR A 312 10.72 7.00 -9.23
CA TYR A 312 11.65 6.85 -8.12
C TYR A 312 12.78 7.88 -8.12
N TYR A 313 13.20 8.26 -6.91
CA TYR A 313 14.33 9.16 -6.59
C TYR A 313 14.24 10.55 -7.22
N TYR A 314 14.49 11.61 -6.44
CA TYR A 314 14.52 13.00 -6.92
C TYR A 314 13.39 13.30 -7.93
N THR A 315 12.15 13.22 -7.44
CA THR A 315 10.94 13.48 -8.21
C THR A 315 9.99 14.32 -7.36
N ASP A 316 9.22 15.21 -7.99
CA ASP A 316 8.18 15.93 -7.27
C ASP A 316 7.02 14.99 -6.84
N ALA A 317 6.88 13.82 -7.48
CA ALA A 317 5.98 12.70 -7.14
C ALA A 317 4.59 13.12 -6.63
N ASN A 318 3.88 13.93 -7.42
CA ASN A 318 2.64 14.57 -6.99
C ASN A 318 1.51 14.56 -8.02
N LYS A 319 1.69 13.89 -9.17
CA LYS A 319 0.69 13.81 -10.25
C LYS A 319 0.59 12.41 -10.84
N PHE A 320 -0.62 12.06 -11.26
CA PHE A 320 -0.89 11.03 -12.26
C PHE A 320 -1.18 11.67 -13.62
N THR A 321 -0.96 10.91 -14.68
CA THR A 321 -1.38 11.27 -16.03
C THR A 321 -2.83 10.85 -16.30
N ALA A 322 -3.40 11.26 -17.44
CA ALA A 322 -4.78 10.93 -17.78
C ALA A 322 -4.93 9.42 -18.06
N ASP A 323 -3.95 8.78 -18.71
CA ASP A 323 -4.01 7.34 -18.97
C ASP A 323 -3.79 6.50 -17.71
N GLN A 324 -2.94 6.95 -16.78
CA GLN A 324 -2.85 6.35 -15.45
C GLN A 324 -4.20 6.40 -14.73
N VAL A 325 -4.92 7.54 -14.78
CA VAL A 325 -6.28 7.63 -14.23
C VAL A 325 -7.23 6.65 -14.92
N LYS A 326 -7.24 6.58 -16.27
CA LYS A 326 -8.06 5.58 -17.00
C LYS A 326 -7.73 4.14 -16.58
N ARG A 327 -6.45 3.82 -16.37
CA ARG A 327 -5.98 2.51 -15.91
C ARG A 327 -6.47 2.22 -14.49
N ILE A 328 -6.34 3.15 -13.54
CA ILE A 328 -6.91 3.04 -12.19
C ILE A 328 -8.41 2.77 -12.29
N ARG A 329 -9.16 3.61 -13.02
CA ARG A 329 -10.62 3.47 -13.16
C ARG A 329 -11.01 2.10 -13.71
N ARG A 330 -10.29 1.57 -14.72
CA ARG A 330 -10.52 0.22 -15.23
C ARG A 330 -10.37 -0.84 -14.14
N HIS A 331 -9.32 -0.75 -13.33
CA HIS A 331 -9.11 -1.71 -12.24
C HIS A 331 -10.18 -1.60 -11.15
N LEU A 332 -10.65 -0.40 -10.81
CA LEU A 332 -11.77 -0.21 -9.87
C LEU A 332 -13.04 -0.95 -10.31
N TYR A 333 -13.33 -0.93 -11.61
CA TYR A 333 -14.56 -1.47 -12.20
C TYR A 333 -14.56 -2.99 -12.30
N TYR A 334 -13.40 -3.59 -12.52
CA TYR A 334 -13.31 -4.99 -12.95
C TYR A 334 -12.45 -5.89 -12.07
N SER A 335 -11.51 -5.34 -11.29
CA SER A 335 -10.56 -6.17 -10.55
C SER A 335 -11.25 -7.10 -9.56
N THR A 336 -10.74 -8.32 -9.43
CA THR A 336 -11.19 -9.31 -8.44
C THR A 336 -10.52 -9.15 -7.08
N THR A 337 -9.65 -8.15 -6.89
CA THR A 337 -8.85 -7.97 -5.67
C THR A 337 -8.87 -6.53 -5.13
N ILE A 338 -9.53 -5.60 -5.83
CA ILE A 338 -9.81 -4.25 -5.33
C ILE A 338 -11.24 -4.20 -4.79
N PRO A 339 -11.47 -3.76 -3.55
CA PRO A 339 -12.79 -3.75 -2.94
C PRO A 339 -13.76 -2.77 -3.62
N GLY A 340 -15.05 -2.85 -3.24
CA GLY A 340 -16.10 -1.94 -3.68
C GLY A 340 -16.84 -2.35 -4.96
N PRO A 341 -17.77 -1.52 -5.44
CA PRO A 341 -18.66 -1.81 -6.57
C PRO A 341 -17.94 -2.28 -7.85
N LYS A 342 -18.52 -3.25 -8.55
CA LYS A 342 -17.97 -3.84 -9.78
C LYS A 342 -19.00 -3.86 -10.90
N VAL A 343 -18.51 -3.81 -12.14
CA VAL A 343 -19.33 -4.04 -13.33
C VAL A 343 -19.77 -5.50 -13.34
N HIS A 344 -21.05 -5.73 -13.62
CA HIS A 344 -21.52 -7.09 -13.85
C HIS A 344 -20.97 -7.63 -15.18
N LEU A 345 -20.07 -8.60 -15.07
CA LEU A 345 -19.66 -9.42 -16.20
C LEU A 345 -20.62 -10.61 -16.22
N GLY A 346 -21.50 -10.67 -17.22
CA GLY A 346 -22.48 -11.76 -17.37
C GLY A 346 -21.84 -13.14 -17.16
N THR A 347 -22.62 -14.12 -16.70
CA THR A 347 -22.13 -15.44 -16.23
C THR A 347 -21.24 -16.15 -17.25
N GLY A 348 -19.92 -15.97 -17.13
CA GLY A 348 -18.90 -16.75 -17.81
C GLY A 348 -18.42 -17.86 -16.88
N SER A 349 -18.78 -19.11 -17.22
CA SER A 349 -18.28 -20.40 -16.72
C SER A 349 -17.56 -20.43 -15.36
N ARG A 350 -18.16 -21.16 -14.40
CA ARG A 350 -17.54 -21.63 -13.14
C ARG A 350 -16.03 -21.77 -13.27
N ALA A 351 -15.28 -21.02 -12.47
CA ALA A 351 -13.86 -21.20 -12.31
C ALA A 351 -13.61 -22.67 -11.95
N THR A 352 -12.90 -23.39 -12.83
CA THR A 352 -12.23 -24.63 -12.44
C THR A 352 -11.31 -24.33 -11.26
N ILE A 353 -11.31 -25.20 -10.26
CA ILE A 353 -10.39 -25.10 -9.12
C ILE A 353 -8.98 -25.28 -9.68
N THR A 354 -8.35 -24.17 -10.04
CA THR A 354 -6.93 -24.10 -10.39
C THR A 354 -6.16 -23.78 -9.11
N ALA A 355 -4.91 -24.22 -9.01
CA ALA A 355 -4.06 -23.94 -7.86
C ALA A 355 -4.09 -22.43 -7.50
N PRO A 356 -4.03 -22.08 -6.20
CA PRO A 356 -4.04 -20.67 -5.79
C PRO A 356 -2.92 -19.93 -6.50
N SER A 357 -3.26 -18.87 -7.22
CA SER A 357 -2.28 -18.06 -7.93
C SER A 357 -1.45 -17.27 -6.93
N LYS A 358 -0.15 -17.16 -7.21
CA LYS A 358 0.77 -16.38 -6.39
C LYS A 358 0.42 -14.88 -6.49
N PRO A 359 0.66 -14.08 -5.44
CA PRO A 359 0.66 -12.63 -5.56
C PRO A 359 1.67 -12.19 -6.62
N TYR A 360 1.34 -11.11 -7.32
CA TYR A 360 2.32 -10.36 -8.11
C TYR A 360 2.70 -9.11 -7.32
N ILE A 361 3.99 -8.79 -7.31
CA ILE A 361 4.59 -7.77 -6.48
C ILE A 361 5.41 -6.83 -7.38
N ILE A 362 5.27 -5.52 -7.18
CA ILE A 362 6.17 -4.51 -7.74
C ILE A 362 6.94 -3.86 -6.58
N ILE A 363 8.23 -3.59 -6.83
CA ILE A 363 9.21 -3.07 -5.87
C ILE A 363 10.06 -1.99 -6.52
#